data_AF-A0A0Q6ZFX1-F1
#
_entry.id   AF-A0A0Q6ZFX1-F1
#
_cell.length_a   1.000
_cell.length_b   1.000
_cell.length_c   1.000
_cell.angle_alpha   90.00
_cell.angle_beta   90.00
_cell.angle_gamma   90.00
#
_symmetry.space_group_name_H-M   'P 1'
#
loop_
_entity.id
_entity.type
_entity.pdbx_description
1 polymer ?
#
loop_
_entity_poly.entity_id
_entity_poly.type
_entity_poly.pdbx_seq_one_letter_code
_entity_poly.pdbx_strand_id
1 'polypeptide(L)'
;MSVCFASAGAIKALSVAAFMLSWTHSVEKIEWQEDWIVTPQGLEIVEARVKGSGAGMEPPPEARLVDGWFQWTPKPLVLREVALGNSGVAGEWRLCTGGQCRTLSDVLGHPVGANVTIMSVCKEAGTDAAADTPAKTEDADPKTLLARGDELKAAGDYARAIVAYSSALKADPALAEAYNKRGEAWRANGDHKRALEDFAAALKVDPRYEAARANRKSLAAEIERLGAQMPLKRK
;
A
#
# COMPACT_ATOMS: atom_id res chain seq x y z
N MET A 1 8.40 -15.26 17.49
CA MET A 1 8.43 -14.03 16.67
C MET A 1 7.02 -13.58 16.42
N SER A 2 6.80 -12.28 16.36
CA SER A 2 5.46 -11.71 16.14
C SER A 2 5.52 -10.67 15.03
N VAL A 3 4.53 -10.69 14.16
CA VAL A 3 4.28 -9.65 13.16
C VAL A 3 3.17 -8.74 13.66
N CYS A 4 3.34 -7.44 13.44
CA CYS A 4 2.42 -6.40 13.84
C CYS A 4 1.79 -5.77 12.60
N PHE A 5 0.48 -5.58 12.63
CA PHE A 5 -0.30 -4.88 11.61
C PHE A 5 -0.87 -3.61 12.20
N ALA A 6 -0.52 -2.46 11.64
CA ALA A 6 -1.01 -1.15 12.03
C ALA A 6 -1.87 -0.55 10.92
N SER A 7 -3.13 -0.26 11.21
CA SER A 7 -4.06 0.34 10.26
C SER A 7 -5.08 1.21 10.99
N ALA A 8 -5.37 2.39 10.45
CA ALA A 8 -6.38 3.31 11.00
C ALA A 8 -6.25 3.60 12.52
N GLY A 9 -5.04 3.55 13.09
CA GLY A 9 -4.80 3.79 14.52
C GLY A 9 -4.92 2.56 15.43
N ALA A 10 -5.31 1.40 14.88
CA ALA A 10 -5.26 0.12 15.58
C ALA A 10 -3.95 -0.61 15.27
N ILE A 11 -3.43 -1.34 16.26
CA ILE A 11 -2.28 -2.24 16.11
C ILE A 11 -2.69 -3.63 16.59
N LYS A 12 -2.46 -4.65 15.76
CA LYS A 12 -2.64 -6.06 16.12
C LYS A 12 -1.34 -6.82 15.96
N ALA A 13 -0.95 -7.55 17.01
CA ALA A 13 0.15 -8.49 16.97
C ALA A 13 -0.36 -9.91 16.68
N LEU A 14 0.36 -10.64 15.83
CA LEU A 14 0.16 -12.07 15.57
C LEU A 14 1.48 -12.82 15.81
N SER A 15 1.45 -13.82 16.68
CA SER A 15 2.60 -14.69 16.94
C SER A 15 2.73 -15.71 15.81
N VAL A 16 3.65 -15.47 14.88
CA VAL A 16 3.92 -16.32 13.73
C VAL A 16 5.37 -16.14 13.29
N ALA A 17 6.03 -17.23 12.91
CA ALA A 17 7.41 -17.22 12.40
C ALA A 17 7.46 -17.14 10.86
N ALA A 18 6.45 -17.66 10.17
CA ALA A 18 6.33 -17.58 8.72
C ALA A 18 4.85 -17.59 8.29
N PHE A 19 4.52 -16.88 7.22
CA PHE A 19 3.16 -16.77 6.71
C PHE A 19 3.16 -16.56 5.20
N MET A 20 2.05 -16.89 4.54
CA MET A 20 1.80 -16.49 3.17
C MET A 20 0.86 -15.29 3.16
N LEU A 21 1.19 -14.29 2.36
CA LEU A 21 0.34 -13.15 2.06
C LEU A 21 -0.23 -13.33 0.65
N SER A 22 -1.56 -13.24 0.50
CA SER A 22 -2.25 -13.38 -0.79
C SER A 22 -3.10 -12.15 -1.06
N TRP A 23 -3.06 -11.64 -2.29
CA TRP A 23 -3.87 -10.52 -2.74
C TRP A 23 -4.20 -10.66 -4.23
N THR A 24 -5.15 -9.86 -4.70
CA THR A 24 -5.55 -9.84 -6.10
C THR A 24 -5.43 -8.43 -6.62
N HIS A 25 -4.86 -8.27 -7.81
CA HIS A 25 -4.74 -6.96 -8.44
C HIS A 25 -6.12 -6.43 -8.85
N SER A 26 -6.39 -5.15 -8.59
CA SER A 26 -7.73 -4.57 -8.75
C SER A 26 -8.21 -4.49 -10.19
N VAL A 27 -7.30 -4.23 -11.13
CA VAL A 27 -7.63 -4.07 -12.56
C VAL A 27 -7.47 -5.41 -13.28
N GLU A 28 -6.25 -5.92 -13.34
CA GLU A 28 -5.90 -7.19 -13.99
C GLU A 28 -6.62 -8.43 -13.41
N LYS A 29 -7.14 -8.37 -12.17
CA LYS A 29 -7.76 -9.51 -11.47
C LYS A 29 -6.83 -10.74 -11.36
N ILE A 30 -5.52 -10.50 -11.33
CA ILE A 30 -4.48 -11.51 -11.18
C ILE A 30 -4.19 -11.72 -9.69
N GLU A 31 -4.14 -12.98 -9.26
CA GLU A 31 -3.76 -13.34 -7.89
C GLU A 31 -2.23 -13.36 -7.74
N TRP A 32 -1.76 -12.80 -6.63
CA TRP A 32 -0.38 -12.77 -6.21
C TRP A 32 -0.26 -13.37 -4.82
N GLN A 33 0.81 -14.12 -4.57
CA GLN A 33 1.12 -14.70 -3.28
C GLN A 33 2.61 -14.55 -2.96
N GLU A 34 2.90 -14.33 -1.69
CA GLU A 34 4.26 -14.13 -1.20
C GLU A 34 4.41 -14.88 0.12
N ASP A 35 5.48 -15.65 0.25
CA ASP A 35 5.85 -16.30 1.49
C ASP A 35 6.88 -15.46 2.23
N TRP A 36 6.60 -15.21 3.50
CA TRP A 36 7.36 -14.32 4.35
C TRP A 36 7.84 -15.05 5.61
N ILE A 37 9.06 -14.72 6.04
CA ILE A 37 9.63 -15.14 7.32
C ILE A 37 9.81 -13.92 8.21
N VAL A 38 9.45 -14.06 9.50
CA VAL A 38 9.63 -13.03 10.52
C VAL A 38 10.95 -13.27 11.24
N THR A 39 11.94 -12.41 10.99
CA THR A 39 13.27 -12.46 11.60
C THR A 39 13.44 -11.33 12.62
N PRO A 40 14.45 -11.39 13.52
CA PRO A 40 14.79 -10.26 14.39
C PRO A 40 15.19 -8.99 13.61
N GLN A 41 15.73 -9.15 12.39
CA GLN A 41 16.20 -8.05 11.55
C GLN A 41 15.07 -7.40 10.74
N GLY A 42 13.97 -8.12 10.51
CA GLY A 42 12.85 -7.66 9.70
C GLY A 42 12.03 -8.80 9.09
N LEU A 43 11.19 -8.41 8.14
CA LEU A 43 10.35 -9.28 7.33
C LEU A 43 11.13 -9.63 6.06
N GLU A 44 11.35 -10.92 5.84
CA GLU A 44 12.06 -11.42 4.66
C GLU A 44 11.08 -12.12 3.74
N ILE A 45 11.04 -11.71 2.47
CA ILE A 45 10.30 -12.43 1.43
C ILE A 45 11.18 -13.55 0.88
N VAL A 46 10.67 -14.78 0.89
CA VAL A 46 11.45 -15.97 0.49
C VAL A 46 10.95 -16.59 -0.81
N GLU A 47 9.69 -16.39 -1.14
CA GLU A 47 9.12 -16.81 -2.42
C GLU A 47 8.00 -15.85 -2.84
N ALA A 48 7.91 -15.58 -4.13
CA ALA A 48 6.80 -14.86 -4.73
C ALA A 48 6.24 -15.67 -5.89
N ARG A 49 4.92 -15.57 -6.07
CA ARG A 49 4.22 -16.25 -7.16
C ARG A 49 3.00 -15.49 -7.65
N VAL A 50 2.79 -15.54 -8.97
CA VAL A 50 1.70 -14.84 -9.66
C VAL A 50 0.97 -15.75 -10.63
N LYS A 51 -0.37 -15.66 -10.64
CA LYS A 51 -1.23 -16.48 -11.49
C LYS A 51 -1.53 -15.81 -12.83
N GLY A 52 -0.48 -15.67 -13.65
CA GLY A 52 -0.55 -15.05 -14.97
C GLY A 52 0.43 -13.88 -15.11
N SER A 53 0.14 -12.98 -16.06
CA SER A 53 0.90 -11.76 -16.30
C SER A 53 -0.06 -10.69 -16.81
N GLY A 54 0.17 -9.44 -16.42
CA GLY A 54 -0.62 -8.26 -16.79
C GLY A 54 0.22 -6.99 -16.58
N ALA A 55 -0.27 -5.84 -17.04
CA ALA A 55 0.49 -4.60 -16.99
C ALA A 55 0.91 -4.24 -15.55
N GLY A 56 2.21 -4.16 -15.28
CA GLY A 56 2.75 -3.88 -13.96
C GLY A 56 2.74 -5.08 -12.99
N MET A 57 2.37 -6.27 -13.49
CA MET A 57 2.31 -7.54 -12.77
C MET A 57 3.12 -8.62 -13.49
N GLU A 58 4.08 -8.21 -14.32
CA GLU A 58 4.91 -9.12 -15.09
C GLU A 58 5.85 -9.91 -14.17
N PRO A 59 5.86 -11.25 -14.24
CA PRO A 59 6.83 -12.04 -13.51
C PRO A 59 8.26 -11.74 -14.03
N PRO A 60 9.28 -11.79 -13.16
CA PRO A 60 10.63 -11.48 -13.58
C PRO A 60 11.19 -12.60 -14.49
N PRO A 61 12.26 -12.32 -15.27
CA PRO A 61 12.79 -13.29 -16.25
C PRO A 61 13.23 -14.63 -15.66
N GLU A 62 13.61 -14.66 -14.38
CA GLU A 62 14.00 -15.87 -13.65
C GLU A 62 12.80 -16.73 -13.18
N ALA A 63 11.57 -16.24 -13.31
CA ALA A 63 10.39 -16.96 -12.85
C ALA A 63 10.12 -18.23 -13.67
N ARG A 64 9.69 -19.28 -12.97
CA ARG A 64 9.36 -20.58 -13.56
C ARG A 64 7.87 -20.84 -13.45
N LEU A 65 7.27 -21.34 -14.52
CA LEU A 65 5.88 -21.75 -14.52
C LEU A 65 5.74 -23.13 -13.89
N VAL A 66 5.05 -23.20 -12.74
CA VAL A 66 4.79 -24.42 -11.98
C VAL A 66 3.30 -24.44 -11.64
N ASP A 67 2.58 -25.46 -12.09
CA ASP A 67 1.14 -25.65 -11.84
C ASP A 67 0.28 -24.40 -12.13
N GLY A 68 0.62 -23.68 -13.19
CA GLY A 68 -0.10 -22.46 -13.61
C GLY A 68 0.26 -21.19 -12.83
N TRP A 69 1.29 -21.24 -11.98
CA TRP A 69 1.85 -20.10 -11.28
C TRP A 69 3.25 -19.81 -11.77
N PHE A 70 3.56 -18.56 -12.09
CA PHE A 70 4.95 -18.13 -12.20
C PHE A 70 5.49 -17.98 -10.78
N GLN A 71 6.56 -18.71 -10.45
CA GLN A 71 7.19 -18.76 -9.13
C GLN A 71 8.66 -18.36 -9.23
N TRP A 72 9.14 -17.57 -8.28
CA TRP A 72 10.55 -17.20 -8.16
C TRP A 72 10.93 -16.90 -6.72
N THR A 73 12.23 -16.95 -6.44
CA THR A 73 12.82 -16.46 -5.19
C THR A 73 13.24 -15.02 -5.41
N PRO A 74 12.63 -14.02 -4.75
CA PRO A 74 13.07 -12.64 -4.85
C PRO A 74 14.50 -12.49 -4.34
N LYS A 75 15.20 -11.44 -4.78
CA LYS A 75 16.50 -11.09 -4.19
C LYS A 75 16.31 -10.88 -2.69
N PRO A 76 17.18 -11.46 -1.83
CA PRO A 76 17.03 -11.35 -0.38
C PRO A 76 16.88 -9.89 0.03
N LEU A 77 15.72 -9.58 0.60
CA LEU A 77 15.35 -8.25 1.03
C LEU A 77 14.67 -8.37 2.39
N VAL A 78 15.36 -7.87 3.42
CA VAL A 78 14.85 -7.81 4.77
C VAL A 78 14.28 -6.42 5.00
N LEU A 79 12.96 -6.33 5.09
CA LEU A 79 12.23 -5.08 5.27
C LEU A 79 11.83 -4.90 6.74
N ARG A 80 12.12 -3.73 7.31
CA ARG A 80 11.66 -3.41 8.67
C ARG A 80 10.14 -3.26 8.73
N GLU A 81 9.57 -2.66 7.69
CA GLU A 81 8.14 -2.41 7.52
C GLU A 81 7.76 -2.65 6.06
N VAL A 82 6.54 -3.13 5.83
CA VAL A 82 5.93 -3.35 4.52
C VAL A 82 4.58 -2.66 4.51
N ALA A 83 4.36 -1.76 3.56
CA ALA A 83 3.08 -1.06 3.42
C ALA A 83 2.15 -1.83 2.47
N LEU A 84 1.08 -2.37 3.04
CA LEU A 84 0.05 -3.12 2.32
C LEU A 84 -1.01 -2.15 1.82
N GLY A 85 -0.82 -1.66 0.60
CA GLY A 85 -1.77 -0.80 -0.09
C GLY A 85 -3.08 -1.54 -0.38
N ASN A 86 -4.22 -0.95 -0.07
CA ASN A 86 -5.52 -1.57 -0.31
C ASN A 86 -6.44 -0.61 -1.08
N SER A 87 -6.87 -1.02 -2.28
CA SER A 87 -7.82 -0.24 -3.11
C SER A 87 -9.27 -0.40 -2.67
N GLY A 88 -9.61 -1.45 -1.91
CA GLY A 88 -10.96 -1.81 -1.52
C GLY A 88 -11.84 -2.38 -2.64
N VAL A 89 -11.31 -2.59 -3.84
CA VAL A 89 -12.08 -3.04 -5.03
C VAL A 89 -11.70 -4.45 -5.49
N ALA A 90 -10.49 -4.91 -5.19
CA ALA A 90 -9.93 -6.16 -5.71
C ALA A 90 -10.17 -7.39 -4.84
N GLY A 91 -10.72 -7.20 -3.65
CA GLY A 91 -10.59 -8.13 -2.53
C GLY A 91 -9.54 -7.66 -1.52
N GLU A 92 -9.63 -8.16 -0.30
CA GLU A 92 -8.70 -7.81 0.76
C GLU A 92 -7.45 -8.70 0.73
N TRP A 93 -6.35 -8.15 1.23
CA TRP A 93 -5.19 -8.93 1.63
C TRP A 93 -5.61 -10.07 2.56
N ARG A 94 -5.11 -11.27 2.29
CA ARG A 94 -5.32 -12.46 3.11
C ARG A 94 -4.00 -12.94 3.69
N LEU A 95 -4.01 -13.19 4.99
CA LEU A 95 -2.90 -13.78 5.72
C LEU A 95 -3.19 -15.25 5.97
N CYS A 96 -2.31 -16.11 5.47
CA CYS A 96 -2.42 -17.56 5.58
C CYS A 96 -1.34 -18.12 6.50
N THR A 97 -1.77 -18.84 7.54
CA THR A 97 -0.91 -19.47 8.54
C THR A 97 -1.44 -20.86 8.88
N GLY A 98 -0.60 -21.89 8.86
CA GLY A 98 -1.02 -23.25 9.23
C GLY A 98 -2.18 -23.81 8.39
N GLY A 99 -2.25 -23.46 7.10
CA GLY A 99 -3.31 -23.89 6.19
C GLY A 99 -4.63 -23.10 6.30
N GLN A 100 -4.73 -22.13 7.22
CA GLN A 100 -5.90 -21.26 7.36
C GLN A 100 -5.60 -19.85 6.86
N CYS A 101 -6.46 -19.32 6.00
CA CYS A 101 -6.37 -17.96 5.47
C CYS A 101 -7.47 -17.09 6.06
N ARG A 102 -7.10 -15.90 6.55
CA ARG A 102 -8.02 -14.87 7.08
C ARG A 102 -7.79 -13.56 6.36
N THR A 103 -8.84 -12.75 6.20
CA THR A 103 -8.68 -11.38 5.66
C THR A 103 -7.94 -10.50 6.67
N LEU A 104 -7.31 -9.41 6.21
CA LEU A 104 -6.73 -8.45 7.16
C LEU A 104 -7.80 -7.82 8.06
N SER A 105 -9.04 -7.64 7.59
CA SER A 105 -10.14 -7.18 8.45
C SER A 105 -10.41 -8.15 9.61
N ASP A 106 -10.42 -9.46 9.33
CA ASP A 106 -10.60 -10.48 10.38
C ASP A 106 -9.42 -10.50 11.36
N VAL A 107 -8.20 -10.32 10.85
CA VAL A 107 -6.98 -10.28 11.68
C VAL A 107 -7.01 -9.05 12.60
N LEU A 108 -7.33 -7.87 12.06
CA LEU A 108 -7.38 -6.61 12.79
C LEU A 108 -8.62 -6.48 13.69
N GLY A 109 -9.69 -7.22 13.40
CA GLY A 109 -10.96 -7.18 14.13
C GLY A 109 -11.85 -5.97 13.76
N HIS A 110 -11.54 -5.28 12.67
CA HIS A 110 -12.35 -4.21 12.11
C HIS A 110 -12.14 -4.15 10.59
N PRO A 111 -13.10 -3.57 9.83
CA PRO A 111 -12.90 -3.36 8.40
C PRO A 111 -11.67 -2.50 8.16
N VAL A 112 -10.70 -3.03 7.40
CA VAL A 112 -9.56 -2.22 6.93
C VAL A 112 -10.03 -1.25 5.84
N GLY A 113 -11.06 -1.64 5.10
CA GLY A 113 -11.55 -0.92 3.94
C GLY A 113 -10.42 -0.75 2.95
N ALA A 114 -10.16 0.48 2.57
CA ALA A 114 -9.07 0.79 1.66
C ALA A 114 -7.92 1.53 2.39
N ASN A 115 -7.85 1.46 3.72
CA ASN A 115 -6.71 2.01 4.46
C ASN A 115 -5.44 1.20 4.17
N VAL A 116 -4.30 1.89 4.05
CA VAL A 116 -2.99 1.23 3.99
C VAL A 116 -2.71 0.61 5.35
N THR A 117 -2.33 -0.67 5.35
CA THR A 117 -1.90 -1.37 6.57
C THR A 117 -0.39 -1.48 6.58
N ILE A 118 0.27 -1.04 7.64
CA ILE A 118 1.71 -1.24 7.82
C ILE A 118 1.94 -2.56 8.53
N MET A 119 2.66 -3.46 7.89
CA MET A 119 3.12 -4.73 8.45
C MET A 119 4.57 -4.58 8.91
N SER A 120 4.91 -4.99 10.13
CA SER A 120 6.28 -4.89 10.67
C SER A 120 6.56 -6.01 11.65
N VAL A 121 7.83 -6.24 11.99
CA VAL A 121 8.15 -7.08 13.16
C VAL A 121 7.69 -6.33 14.41
N CYS A 122 6.95 -7.00 15.30
CA CYS A 122 6.54 -6.37 16.54
C CYS A 122 7.77 -5.98 17.36
N LYS A 123 7.84 -4.71 17.78
CA LYS A 123 8.89 -4.26 18.70
C LYS A 123 8.68 -4.92 20.05
N GLU A 124 9.70 -5.59 20.56
CA GLU A 124 9.73 -6.00 21.97
C GLU A 124 9.78 -4.74 22.83
N ALA A 125 9.03 -4.73 23.93
CA ALA A 125 9.08 -3.61 24.87
C ALA A 125 10.45 -3.60 25.56
N GLY A 126 11.38 -2.77 25.09
CA GLY A 126 12.58 -2.40 25.85
C GLY A 126 13.96 -2.65 25.21
N THR A 127 14.13 -2.53 23.90
CA THR A 127 15.49 -2.33 23.34
C THR A 127 15.53 -1.21 22.31
N ASP A 128 16.20 -0.12 22.70
CA ASP A 128 16.60 0.95 21.81
C ASP A 128 17.64 0.42 20.82
N ALA A 129 17.29 0.41 19.53
CA ALA A 129 18.23 0.34 18.43
C ALA A 129 17.77 1.30 17.32
N ALA A 130 18.66 2.19 16.94
CA ALA A 130 18.42 3.35 16.10
C ALA A 130 17.95 3.04 14.66
N ALA A 131 17.35 4.08 14.08
CA ALA A 131 16.81 4.27 12.73
C ALA A 131 15.37 3.73 12.49
N ASP A 132 14.49 4.59 11.99
CA ASP A 132 13.10 4.33 11.61
C ASP A 132 12.22 3.69 12.71
N THR A 133 11.98 4.47 13.76
CA THR A 133 10.76 4.33 14.55
C THR A 133 9.63 4.95 13.73
N PRO A 134 8.45 4.29 13.54
CA PRO A 134 7.26 5.03 13.19
C PRO A 134 7.00 5.92 14.41
N ALA A 135 7.37 7.19 14.29
CA ALA A 135 7.13 8.16 15.34
C ALA A 135 5.66 7.99 15.75
N LYS A 136 5.43 7.91 17.06
CA LYS A 136 4.10 8.19 17.61
C LYS A 136 3.74 9.57 17.10
N THR A 137 2.94 9.60 16.05
CA THR A 137 2.64 10.78 15.22
C THR A 137 1.40 11.46 15.78
N GLU A 138 1.37 11.66 17.09
CA GLU A 138 0.28 12.37 17.74
C GLU A 138 0.60 13.87 17.92
N ASP A 139 1.88 14.28 17.79
CA ASP A 139 2.31 15.69 17.93
C ASP A 139 3.20 16.23 16.79
N ALA A 140 3.30 15.54 15.64
CA ALA A 140 4.15 15.99 14.54
C ALA A 140 3.51 17.12 13.74
N ASP A 141 4.22 18.24 13.58
CA ASP A 141 3.79 19.38 12.76
C ASP A 141 3.40 18.93 11.33
N PRO A 142 2.27 19.41 10.77
CA PRO A 142 1.82 19.00 9.44
C PRO A 142 2.88 19.17 8.34
N LYS A 143 3.78 20.17 8.44
CA LYS A 143 4.85 20.36 7.44
C LYS A 143 5.90 19.27 7.52
N THR A 144 6.26 18.81 8.73
CA THR A 144 7.17 17.68 8.90
C THR A 144 6.58 16.41 8.30
N LEU A 145 5.28 16.17 8.49
CA LEU A 145 4.58 15.03 7.92
C LEU A 145 4.50 15.10 6.38
N LEU A 146 4.27 16.30 5.83
CA LEU A 146 4.33 16.55 4.39
C LEU A 146 5.72 16.26 3.81
N ALA A 147 6.78 16.79 4.44
CA ALA A 147 8.15 16.57 4.00
C ALA A 147 8.52 15.08 4.01
N ARG A 148 8.12 14.36 5.06
CA ARG A 148 8.31 12.90 5.13
C ARG A 148 7.58 12.17 4.00
N GLY A 149 6.34 12.58 3.70
CA GLY A 149 5.59 12.05 2.57
C GLY A 149 6.29 12.30 1.23
N ASP A 150 6.87 13.49 1.04
CA ASP A 150 7.62 13.83 -0.16
C ASP A 150 8.89 13.00 -0.33
N GLU A 151 9.65 12.78 0.75
CA GLU A 151 10.83 11.90 0.75
C GLU A 151 10.45 10.46 0.34
N LEU A 152 9.38 9.93 0.92
CA LEU A 152 8.90 8.57 0.63
C LEU A 152 8.39 8.47 -0.82
N LYS A 153 7.65 9.47 -1.30
CA LYS A 153 7.19 9.53 -2.70
C LYS A 153 8.38 9.58 -3.66
N ALA A 154 9.41 10.37 -3.35
CA ALA A 154 10.63 10.45 -4.15
C ALA A 154 11.41 9.13 -4.17
N ALA A 155 11.35 8.35 -3.08
CA ALA A 155 11.89 6.99 -3.01
C ALA A 155 11.02 5.93 -3.71
N GLY A 156 9.86 6.31 -4.26
CA GLY A 156 8.90 5.39 -4.88
C GLY A 156 8.03 4.61 -3.89
N ASP A 157 8.15 4.88 -2.58
CA ASP A 157 7.34 4.27 -1.53
C ASP A 157 6.01 5.01 -1.36
N TYR A 158 5.15 4.89 -2.38
CA TYR A 158 3.89 5.61 -2.45
C TYR A 158 2.95 5.24 -1.30
N ALA A 159 2.93 3.98 -0.87
CA ALA A 159 2.06 3.52 0.20
C ALA A 159 2.43 4.15 1.56
N ARG A 160 3.71 4.26 1.92
CA ARG A 160 4.10 5.01 3.14
C ARG A 160 3.94 6.51 2.96
N ALA A 161 4.17 7.06 1.76
CA ALA A 161 3.90 8.47 1.48
C ALA A 161 2.43 8.84 1.73
N ILE A 162 1.49 7.99 1.28
CA ILE A 162 0.05 8.13 1.54
C ILE A 162 -0.25 8.20 3.04
N VAL A 163 0.39 7.33 3.84
CA VAL A 163 0.22 7.34 5.30
C VAL A 163 0.71 8.65 5.89
N ALA A 164 1.91 9.12 5.50
CA ALA A 164 2.47 10.37 5.98
C ALA A 164 1.58 11.59 5.63
N TYR A 165 1.12 11.70 4.38
CA TYR A 165 0.18 12.75 3.98
C TYR A 165 -1.17 12.64 4.68
N SER A 166 -1.65 11.42 4.95
CA SER A 166 -2.88 11.23 5.72
C SER A 166 -2.73 11.68 7.17
N SER A 167 -1.57 11.46 7.79
CA SER A 167 -1.27 12.01 9.10
C SER A 167 -1.20 13.55 9.06
N ALA A 168 -0.60 14.15 8.02
CA ALA A 168 -0.60 15.60 7.85
C ALA A 168 -2.03 16.17 7.78
N LEU A 169 -2.93 15.51 7.05
CA LEU A 169 -4.34 15.88 6.92
C LEU A 169 -5.16 15.65 8.19
N LYS A 170 -4.75 14.71 9.07
CA LYS A 170 -5.36 14.58 10.40
C LYS A 170 -4.96 15.74 11.30
N ALA A 171 -3.71 16.18 11.22
CA ALA A 171 -3.20 17.31 12.00
C ALA A 171 -3.74 18.66 11.50
N ASP A 172 -3.84 18.86 10.18
CA ASP A 172 -4.49 20.02 9.56
C ASP A 172 -5.31 19.61 8.32
N PRO A 173 -6.65 19.52 8.45
CA PRO A 173 -7.54 19.20 7.34
C PRO A 173 -7.67 20.29 6.26
N ALA A 174 -7.14 21.50 6.47
CA ALA A 174 -7.22 22.62 5.53
C ALA A 174 -6.00 22.73 4.61
N LEU A 175 -5.16 21.69 4.53
CA LEU A 175 -3.98 21.65 3.67
C LEU A 175 -4.34 21.14 2.26
N ALA A 176 -4.65 22.06 1.34
CA ALA A 176 -4.88 21.74 -0.07
C ALA A 176 -3.69 21.00 -0.71
N GLU A 177 -2.46 21.39 -0.35
CA GLU A 177 -1.22 20.76 -0.80
C GLU A 177 -1.14 19.28 -0.36
N ALA A 178 -1.54 18.96 0.87
CA ALA A 178 -1.48 17.59 1.38
C ALA A 178 -2.47 16.67 0.66
N TYR A 179 -3.68 17.16 0.36
CA TYR A 179 -4.61 16.43 -0.51
C TYR A 179 -4.04 16.20 -1.91
N ASN A 180 -3.48 17.23 -2.55
CA ASN A 180 -2.91 17.07 -3.89
C ASN A 180 -1.75 16.06 -3.89
N LYS A 181 -0.82 16.16 -2.94
CA LYS A 181 0.32 15.24 -2.83
C LYS A 181 -0.11 13.81 -2.54
N ARG A 182 -1.11 13.61 -1.68
CA ARG A 182 -1.70 12.29 -1.43
C ARG A 182 -2.39 11.74 -2.68
N GLY A 183 -3.07 12.59 -3.44
CA GLY A 183 -3.67 12.23 -4.72
C GLY A 183 -2.64 11.79 -5.77
N GLU A 184 -1.50 12.48 -5.87
CA GLU A 184 -0.37 12.04 -6.71
C GLU A 184 0.17 10.68 -6.27
N ALA A 185 0.34 10.48 -4.97
CA ALA A 185 0.80 9.20 -4.43
C ALA A 185 -0.22 8.07 -4.67
N TRP A 186 -1.52 8.32 -4.54
CA TRP A 186 -2.56 7.36 -4.91
C TRP A 186 -2.53 7.02 -6.41
N ARG A 187 -2.35 8.02 -7.28
CA ARG A 187 -2.24 7.81 -8.73
C ARG A 187 -1.03 6.92 -9.04
N ALA A 188 0.11 7.21 -8.45
CA ALA A 188 1.33 6.42 -8.63
C ALA A 188 1.21 5.00 -8.03
N ASN A 189 0.39 4.85 -6.98
CA ASN A 189 0.01 3.56 -6.40
C ASN A 189 -1.14 2.85 -7.17
N GLY A 190 -1.56 3.38 -8.33
CA GLY A 190 -2.59 2.80 -9.19
C GLY A 190 -4.05 3.01 -8.75
N ASP A 191 -4.29 3.71 -7.64
CA ASP A 191 -5.65 4.02 -7.16
C ASP A 191 -6.15 5.35 -7.75
N HIS A 192 -6.50 5.30 -9.03
CA HIS A 192 -6.96 6.47 -9.79
C HIS A 192 -8.24 7.10 -9.23
N LYS A 193 -9.12 6.29 -8.62
CA LYS A 193 -10.37 6.79 -8.05
C LYS A 193 -10.08 7.72 -6.87
N ARG A 194 -9.25 7.28 -5.92
CA ARG A 194 -8.88 8.09 -4.77
C ARG A 194 -8.01 9.28 -5.12
N ALA A 195 -7.14 9.12 -6.11
CA ALA A 195 -6.39 10.25 -6.63
C ALA A 195 -7.33 11.37 -7.10
N LEU A 196 -8.40 11.04 -7.86
CA LEU A 196 -9.41 12.02 -8.26
C LEU A 196 -10.17 12.64 -7.09
N GLU A 197 -10.52 11.84 -6.08
CA GLU A 197 -11.19 12.32 -4.87
C GLU A 197 -10.31 13.30 -4.08
N ASP A 198 -9.02 13.00 -3.93
CA ASP A 198 -8.05 13.86 -3.25
C ASP A 198 -7.78 15.15 -4.04
N PHE A 199 -7.62 15.08 -5.38
CA PHE A 199 -7.53 16.31 -6.17
C PHE A 199 -8.80 17.16 -6.09
N ALA A 200 -9.98 16.53 -6.00
CA ALA A 200 -11.23 17.24 -5.79
C ALA A 200 -11.29 17.91 -4.40
N ALA A 201 -10.82 17.21 -3.36
CA ALA A 201 -10.74 17.75 -2.01
C ALA A 201 -9.77 18.94 -1.93
N ALA A 202 -8.59 18.85 -2.58
CA ALA A 202 -7.66 19.97 -2.68
C ALA A 202 -8.31 21.23 -3.28
N LEU A 203 -9.08 21.07 -4.37
CA LEU A 203 -9.80 22.18 -5.01
C LEU A 203 -11.01 22.68 -4.21
N LYS A 204 -11.55 21.88 -3.30
CA LYS A 204 -12.59 22.33 -2.36
C LYS A 204 -11.99 23.21 -1.26
N VAL A 205 -10.77 22.90 -0.83
CA VAL A 205 -10.02 23.68 0.16
C VAL A 205 -9.48 24.96 -0.46
N ASP A 206 -8.81 24.86 -1.62
CA ASP A 206 -8.34 26.00 -2.41
C ASP A 206 -8.77 25.87 -3.89
N PRO A 207 -9.85 26.57 -4.29
CA PRO A 207 -10.34 26.56 -5.68
C PRO A 207 -9.36 27.10 -6.74
N ARG A 208 -8.27 27.76 -6.32
CA ARG A 208 -7.23 28.33 -7.20
C ARG A 208 -5.97 27.48 -7.22
N TYR A 209 -5.99 26.29 -6.62
CA TYR A 209 -4.84 25.40 -6.56
C TYR A 209 -4.59 24.72 -7.92
N GLU A 210 -3.80 25.38 -8.78
CA GLU A 210 -3.63 24.99 -10.18
C GLU A 210 -3.00 23.60 -10.37
N ALA A 211 -2.10 23.19 -9.46
CA ALA A 211 -1.51 21.85 -9.50
C ALA A 211 -2.59 20.75 -9.38
N ALA A 212 -3.54 20.86 -8.44
CA ALA A 212 -4.63 19.90 -8.32
C ALA A 212 -5.59 19.96 -9.51
N ARG A 213 -5.86 21.14 -10.08
CA ARG A 213 -6.67 21.29 -11.29
C ARG A 213 -6.05 20.55 -12.47
N ALA A 214 -4.75 20.75 -12.69
CA ALA A 214 -4.00 20.10 -13.75
C ALA A 214 -3.93 18.58 -13.54
N ASN A 215 -3.60 18.13 -12.33
CA ASN A 215 -3.51 16.70 -11.99
C ASN A 215 -4.86 15.99 -12.18
N ARG A 216 -5.96 16.58 -11.69
CA ARG A 216 -7.31 16.03 -11.87
C ARG A 216 -7.69 15.89 -13.33
N LYS A 217 -7.44 16.93 -14.14
CA LYS A 217 -7.75 16.93 -15.58
C LYS A 217 -6.92 15.88 -16.31
N SER A 218 -5.62 15.80 -16.02
CA SER A 218 -4.72 14.81 -16.61
C SER A 218 -5.17 13.39 -16.29
N LEU A 219 -5.48 13.10 -15.03
CA LEU A 219 -5.91 11.77 -14.61
C LEU A 219 -7.28 11.38 -15.18
N ALA A 220 -8.23 12.32 -15.26
CA ALA A 220 -9.53 12.05 -15.88
C ALA A 220 -9.38 11.64 -17.36
N ALA A 221 -8.53 12.35 -18.12
CA ALA A 221 -8.24 12.02 -19.51
C ALA A 221 -7.51 10.67 -19.66
N GLU A 222 -6.61 10.34 -18.73
CA GLU A 222 -5.95 9.05 -18.68
C GLU A 222 -6.95 7.90 -18.47
N ILE A 223 -7.85 8.03 -17.49
CA ILE A 223 -8.90 7.03 -17.23
C ILE A 223 -9.81 6.85 -18.44
N GLU A 224 -10.22 7.93 -19.09
CA GLU A 224 -11.04 7.88 -20.31
C GLU A 224 -10.32 7.13 -21.44
N ARG A 225 -9.03 7.43 -21.63
CA ARG A 225 -8.19 6.75 -22.62
C ARG A 225 -8.03 5.26 -22.32
N LEU A 226 -7.83 4.87 -21.06
CA LEU A 226 -7.75 3.48 -20.64
C LEU A 226 -9.09 2.76 -20.86
N GLY A 227 -10.21 3.41 -20.51
CA GLY A 227 -11.55 2.88 -20.75
C GLY A 227 -11.87 2.66 -22.23
N ALA A 228 -11.41 3.55 -23.11
CA ALA A 228 -11.58 3.41 -24.57
C ALA A 228 -10.72 2.28 -25.18
N GLN A 229 -9.61 1.90 -24.54
CA GLN A 229 -8.70 0.85 -25.01
C GLN A 229 -9.10 -0.56 -24.57
N MET A 230 -10.09 -0.70 -23.68
CA MET A 230 -10.69 -2.01 -23.36
C MET A 230 -11.87 -2.26 -24.30
N PRO A 231 -11.70 -2.96 -25.45
CA PRO A 231 -12.85 -3.32 -26.26
C PRO A 231 -13.73 -4.22 -25.40
N LEU A 232 -14.94 -3.75 -25.12
CA LEU A 232 -16.01 -4.60 -24.59
C LEU A 232 -16.09 -5.81 -25.51
N LYS A 233 -15.67 -6.98 -25.04
CA LYS A 233 -16.09 -8.25 -25.65
C LYS A 233 -17.60 -8.29 -25.51
N ARG A 234 -18.29 -7.80 -26.55
CA ARG A 234 -19.72 -8.02 -26.74
C ARG A 234 -19.91 -9.53 -26.74
N LYS A 235 -20.71 -10.02 -25.79
CA LYS A 235 -21.19 -11.40 -25.78
C LYS A 235 -21.94 -11.71 -27.06
#